data_AF-A0A1D8I2L6-F1
#
_entry.id   AF-A0A1D8I2L6-F1
#
_cell.length_a   1.000
_cell.length_b   1.000
_cell.length_c   1.000
_cell.angle_alpha   90.00
_cell.angle_beta   90.00
_cell.angle_gamma   90.00
#
_symmetry.space_group_name_H-M   'P 1'
#
loop_
_entity.id
_entity.type
_entity.pdbx_description
1 polymer ?
#
loop_
_entity_poly.entity_id
_entity_poly.type
_entity_poly.pdbx_seq_one_letter_code
_entity_poly.pdbx_strand_id
1 'polypeptide(L)'
;SNEVKNSKQSEVKKDKKMTKKEQLAYLKEHEQEIIDYVKLHNNQIESVQFDWSSVKVEQSGNGTPQGGDYNLSLRGKFNHLQNSKLIVDFYLAHKNDIPNIKSMGMLNKPYIHK
;
A
#
# COMPACT_ATOMS: atom_id res chain seq x y z
N SER A 1 4.11 -44.10 31.28
CA SER A 1 5.39 -43.51 31.72
C SER A 1 5.60 -42.18 31.04
N ASN A 2 5.67 -41.14 31.88
CA ASN A 2 6.46 -39.91 31.84
C ASN A 2 6.52 -39.03 30.58
N GLU A 3 5.99 -37.81 30.78
CA GLU A 3 6.45 -36.56 30.18
C GLU A 3 7.97 -36.37 30.30
N VAL A 4 8.59 -35.83 29.24
CA VAL A 4 9.72 -34.87 29.29
C VAL A 4 9.54 -33.94 28.07
N LYS A 5 8.94 -32.76 28.25
CA LYS A 5 9.57 -31.44 28.48
C LYS A 5 10.54 -30.95 27.38
N ASN A 6 10.02 -29.94 26.67
CA ASN A 6 10.57 -28.59 26.56
C ASN A 6 11.79 -28.30 25.64
N SER A 7 11.68 -27.13 25.01
CA SER A 7 12.75 -26.21 24.60
C SER A 7 13.35 -26.36 23.20
N LYS A 8 12.89 -25.47 22.30
CA LYS A 8 13.71 -24.48 21.54
C LYS A 8 12.75 -23.71 20.62
N GLN A 9 12.12 -22.63 21.07
CA GLN A 9 12.65 -21.26 20.97
C GLN A 9 13.45 -20.98 19.68
N SER A 10 12.79 -20.27 18.78
CA SER A 10 13.28 -19.14 17.98
C SER A 10 14.52 -19.33 17.10
N GLU A 11 14.29 -19.35 15.78
CA GLU A 11 14.95 -18.57 14.71
C GLU A 11 14.48 -19.18 13.37
N VAL A 12 14.01 -18.44 12.39
CA VAL A 12 14.82 -17.55 11.54
C VAL A 12 14.00 -16.34 11.08
N LYS A 13 14.56 -15.15 11.34
CA LYS A 13 14.23 -13.88 10.70
C LYS A 13 14.16 -14.06 9.18
N LYS A 14 12.97 -14.01 8.58
CA LYS A 14 12.85 -13.73 7.14
C LYS A 14 12.86 -12.21 6.99
N ASP A 15 14.05 -11.62 7.10
CA ASP A 15 14.37 -10.25 6.68
C ASP A 15 14.18 -10.15 5.16
N LYS A 16 12.92 -10.17 4.72
CA LYS A 16 12.51 -10.24 3.32
C LYS A 16 12.54 -8.82 2.74
N LYS A 17 13.73 -8.30 2.43
CA LYS A 17 13.86 -7.16 1.48
C LYS A 17 13.20 -7.47 0.12
N MET A 18 12.91 -8.74 -0.18
CA MET A 18 12.26 -9.16 -1.42
C MET A 18 10.79 -8.73 -1.54
N THR A 19 10.00 -8.68 -0.45
CA THR A 19 8.56 -8.36 -0.56
C THR A 19 8.29 -6.91 -0.94
N LYS A 20 9.02 -5.95 -0.39
CA LYS A 20 8.86 -4.54 -0.78
C LYS A 20 9.18 -4.33 -2.28
N LYS A 21 10.14 -5.09 -2.82
CA LYS A 21 10.46 -5.05 -4.26
C LYS A 21 9.35 -5.66 -5.10
N GLU A 22 8.81 -6.81 -4.68
CA GLU A 22 7.69 -7.49 -5.36
C GLU A 22 6.42 -6.62 -5.33
N GLN A 23 6.08 -6.01 -4.18
CA GLN A 23 4.99 -5.06 -4.05
C GLN A 23 5.17 -3.86 -4.99
N LEU A 24 6.37 -3.25 -5.01
CA LEU A 24 6.65 -2.12 -5.90
C LEU A 24 6.58 -2.51 -7.38
N ALA A 25 7.05 -3.71 -7.75
CA ALA A 25 6.98 -4.21 -9.11
C ALA A 25 5.51 -4.36 -9.57
N TYR A 26 4.66 -4.96 -8.74
CA TYR A 26 3.22 -5.07 -9.01
C TYR A 26 2.57 -3.69 -9.22
N LEU A 27 2.85 -2.72 -8.34
CA LEU A 27 2.25 -1.38 -8.48
C LEU A 27 2.67 -0.67 -9.78
N LYS A 28 3.89 -0.91 -10.25
CA LYS A 28 4.37 -0.36 -11.53
C LYS A 28 3.77 -1.08 -12.73
N GLU A 29 3.58 -2.40 -12.63
CA GLU A 29 2.91 -3.20 -13.66
C GLU A 29 1.45 -2.75 -13.85
N HIS A 30 0.79 -2.38 -12.75
CA HIS A 30 -0.60 -1.93 -12.72
C HIS A 30 -0.76 -0.40 -12.65
N GLU A 31 0.24 0.37 -13.11
CA GLU A 31 0.21 1.83 -13.00
C GLU A 31 -1.04 2.44 -13.65
N GLN A 32 -1.45 1.93 -14.82
CA GLN A 32 -2.59 2.48 -15.56
C GLN A 32 -3.91 2.24 -14.82
N GLU A 33 -4.13 1.06 -14.26
CA GLU A 33 -5.33 0.75 -13.47
C GLU A 33 -5.43 1.63 -12.21
N ILE A 34 -4.29 1.94 -11.58
CA ILE A 34 -4.24 2.86 -10.44
C ILE A 34 -4.59 4.29 -10.89
N ILE A 35 -4.06 4.75 -12.02
CA ILE A 35 -4.40 6.06 -12.59
C ILE A 35 -5.88 6.15 -12.90
N ASP A 36 -6.45 5.15 -13.56
CA ASP A 36 -7.86 5.12 -13.94
C ASP A 36 -8.76 5.13 -12.71
N TYR A 37 -8.39 4.38 -11.66
CA TYR A 37 -9.08 4.41 -10.37
C TYR A 37 -9.09 5.83 -9.76
N VAL A 38 -7.95 6.52 -9.74
CA VAL A 38 -7.84 7.88 -9.20
C VAL A 38 -8.72 8.87 -9.98
N LYS A 39 -8.69 8.80 -11.31
CA LYS A 39 -9.50 9.66 -12.19
C LYS A 39 -10.99 9.40 -12.06
N LEU A 40 -11.38 8.15 -11.86
CA LEU A 40 -12.78 7.77 -11.62
C LEU A 40 -13.32 8.38 -10.30
N HIS A 41 -12.47 8.48 -9.27
CA HIS A 41 -12.85 9.03 -7.96
C HIS A 41 -12.79 10.56 -7.91
N ASN A 42 -12.05 11.21 -8.81
CA ASN A 42 -12.01 12.66 -8.93
C ASN A 42 -11.82 13.08 -10.39
N ASN A 43 -12.91 13.52 -11.03
CA ASN A 43 -12.94 13.94 -12.43
C ASN A 43 -12.13 15.21 -12.74
N GLN A 44 -11.64 15.94 -11.72
CA GLN A 44 -10.75 17.08 -11.90
C GLN A 44 -9.28 16.66 -12.10
N ILE A 45 -8.96 15.37 -11.91
CA ILE A 45 -7.61 14.84 -12.10
C ILE A 45 -7.46 14.39 -13.56
N GLU A 46 -6.59 15.07 -14.29
CA GLU A 46 -6.26 14.83 -15.70
C GLU A 46 -4.96 14.04 -15.84
N SER A 47 -3.99 14.25 -14.94
CA SER A 47 -2.73 13.52 -14.90
C SER A 47 -2.32 13.17 -13.48
N VAL A 48 -1.57 12.07 -13.31
CA VAL A 48 -1.04 11.61 -12.03
C VAL A 48 0.47 11.41 -12.16
N GLN A 49 1.21 11.74 -11.10
CA GLN A 49 2.66 11.53 -11.02
C GLN A 49 2.97 10.82 -9.70
N PHE A 50 3.29 9.53 -9.75
CA PHE A 50 3.59 8.74 -8.55
C PHE A 50 5.01 8.97 -8.05
N ASP A 51 5.15 9.04 -6.72
CA ASP A 51 6.44 8.92 -6.04
C ASP A 51 6.63 7.46 -5.64
N TRP A 52 7.23 6.67 -6.53
CA TRP A 52 7.52 5.25 -6.30
C TRP A 52 8.39 4.98 -5.06
N SER A 53 9.17 5.97 -4.62
CA SER A 53 10.00 5.84 -3.42
C SER A 53 9.18 5.93 -2.13
N SER A 54 7.97 6.50 -2.22
CA SER A 54 7.07 6.73 -1.08
C SER A 54 6.33 5.48 -0.58
N VAL A 55 6.43 4.35 -1.28
CA VAL A 55 5.74 3.11 -0.91
C VAL A 55 6.12 2.70 0.51
N LYS A 56 5.11 2.64 1.38
CA LYS A 56 5.23 2.23 2.79
C LYS A 56 4.08 1.31 3.16
N VAL A 57 4.34 0.39 4.09
CA VAL A 57 3.33 -0.50 4.68
C VAL A 57 3.27 -0.25 6.18
N GLU A 58 2.10 0.06 6.69
CA GLU A 58 1.83 0.35 8.10
C GLU A 58 0.73 -0.58 8.63
N GLN A 59 0.82 -0.96 9.91
CA GLN A 59 -0.23 -1.72 10.57
C GLN A 59 -1.44 -0.81 10.81
N SER A 60 -2.64 -1.26 10.47
CA SER A 60 -3.87 -0.53 10.73
C SER A 60 -4.38 -0.89 12.12
N GLY A 61 -4.58 0.10 13.01
CA GLY A 61 -4.98 -0.14 14.39
C GLY A 61 -6.38 -0.74 14.57
N ASN A 62 -7.33 -0.39 13.69
CA ASN A 62 -8.74 -0.84 13.74
C ASN A 62 -9.14 -1.63 12.49
N GLY A 63 -8.19 -2.30 11.83
CA GLY A 63 -8.39 -2.81 10.48
C GLY A 63 -8.56 -1.69 9.45
N THR A 64 -8.71 -2.03 8.18
CA THR A 64 -8.92 -1.06 7.10
C THR A 64 -10.39 -1.01 6.68
N PRO A 65 -10.86 0.03 5.97
CA PRO A 65 -12.27 0.12 5.53
C PRO A 65 -12.78 -1.08 4.74
N GLN A 66 -11.90 -1.82 4.05
CA GLN A 66 -12.25 -3.00 3.26
C GLN A 66 -11.86 -4.32 3.96
N GLY A 67 -11.37 -4.26 5.20
CA GLY A 67 -10.76 -5.38 5.90
C GLY A 67 -9.28 -5.55 5.57
N GLY A 68 -8.50 -5.98 6.56
CA GLY A 68 -7.05 -6.14 6.48
C GLY A 68 -6.33 -5.46 7.64
N ASP A 69 -5.23 -6.06 8.09
CA ASP A 69 -4.47 -5.60 9.25
C ASP A 69 -3.39 -4.58 8.87
N TYR A 70 -3.15 -4.37 7.58
CA TYR A 70 -2.11 -3.49 7.06
C TYR A 70 -2.61 -2.64 5.88
N ASN A 71 -2.01 -1.46 5.75
CA ASN A 71 -2.20 -0.57 4.62
C ASN A 71 -0.86 -0.32 3.92
N LEU A 72 -0.80 -0.59 2.62
CA LEU A 72 0.26 -0.10 1.75
C LEU A 72 -0.20 1.23 1.14
N SER A 73 0.55 2.31 1.35
CA SER A 73 0.24 3.62 0.76
C SER A 73 1.26 4.02 -0.32
N LEU A 74 0.77 4.50 -1.45
CA LEU A 74 1.53 5.10 -2.54
C LEU A 74 1.17 6.58 -2.68
N ARG A 75 2.14 7.48 -2.54
CA ARG A 75 1.93 8.93 -2.71
C ARG A 75 2.11 9.34 -4.17
N GLY A 76 1.41 10.40 -4.54
CA GLY A 76 1.59 11.06 -5.82
C GLY A 76 1.18 12.52 -5.80
N LYS A 77 1.36 13.16 -6.96
CA LYS A 77 0.83 14.48 -7.32
C LYS A 77 -0.13 14.31 -8.50
N PHE A 78 -0.90 15.35 -8.79
CA PHE A 78 -1.79 15.37 -9.95
C PHE A 78 -1.71 16.69 -10.70
N ASN A 79 -2.09 16.66 -11.98
CA ASN A 79 -2.16 17.79 -12.90
C ASN A 79 -0.86 18.61 -12.97
N HIS A 80 0.30 17.98 -12.73
CA HIS A 80 1.61 18.64 -12.67
C HIS A 80 1.74 19.72 -11.59
N LEU A 81 0.79 19.77 -10.64
CA LEU A 81 0.75 20.76 -9.57
C LEU A 81 1.68 20.33 -8.43
N GLN A 82 2.71 21.13 -8.16
CA GLN A 82 3.72 20.79 -7.15
C GLN A 82 3.17 20.78 -5.72
N ASN A 83 2.13 21.57 -5.45
CA ASN A 83 1.43 21.66 -4.17
C ASN A 83 0.23 20.70 -4.06
N SER A 84 -0.02 19.85 -5.06
CA SER A 84 -1.02 18.81 -4.97
C SER A 84 -0.52 17.60 -4.18
N LYS A 85 -1.44 16.86 -3.58
CA LYS A 85 -1.15 15.60 -2.91
C LYS A 85 -2.27 14.60 -3.15
N LEU A 86 -1.84 13.38 -3.48
CA LEU A 86 -2.62 12.19 -3.68
C LEU A 86 -2.02 11.06 -2.84
N ILE A 87 -2.86 10.23 -2.25
CA ILE A 87 -2.47 8.97 -1.62
C ILE A 87 -3.43 7.91 -2.13
N VAL A 88 -2.88 6.82 -2.69
CA VAL A 88 -3.61 5.61 -3.00
C VAL A 88 -3.22 4.55 -1.97
N ASP A 89 -4.22 3.86 -1.45
CA ASP A 89 -4.11 2.87 -0.38
C ASP A 89 -4.43 1.47 -0.93
N PHE A 90 -3.72 0.45 -0.45
CA PHE A 90 -3.97 -0.96 -0.75
C PHE A 90 -4.05 -1.73 0.56
N TYR A 91 -5.19 -2.35 0.80
CA TYR A 91 -5.43 -3.08 2.04
C TYR A 91 -4.90 -4.51 1.94
N LEU A 92 -4.11 -4.91 2.94
CA LEU A 92 -3.41 -6.18 2.99
C LEU A 92 -3.79 -6.95 4.27
N ALA A 93 -3.92 -8.27 4.17
CA ALA A 93 -4.09 -9.12 5.34
C ALA A 93 -2.80 -9.22 6.17
N HIS A 94 -1.65 -9.34 5.49
CA HIS A 94 -0.33 -9.36 6.11
C HIS A 94 0.61 -8.33 5.48
N LYS A 95 1.56 -7.81 6.27
CA LYS A 95 2.53 -6.78 5.88
C LYS A 95 3.26 -7.06 4.55
N ASN A 96 3.49 -8.34 4.27
CA ASN A 96 4.34 -8.83 3.19
C ASN A 96 3.54 -9.34 1.98
N ASP A 97 2.21 -9.20 1.99
CA ASP A 97 1.37 -9.64 0.88
C ASP A 97 1.54 -8.74 -0.33
N ILE A 98 1.33 -9.29 -1.52
CA ILE A 98 1.29 -8.52 -2.76
C ILE A 98 -0.04 -7.74 -2.78
N PRO A 99 -0.03 -6.42 -3.09
CA PRO A 99 -1.24 -5.64 -3.24
C PRO A 99 -2.15 -6.22 -4.33
N ASN A 100 -3.43 -5.85 -4.28
CA ASN A 100 -4.41 -6.23 -5.28
C ASN A 100 -5.18 -4.99 -5.70
N ILE A 101 -5.32 -4.75 -7.01
CA ILE A 101 -6.12 -3.63 -7.52
C ILE A 101 -7.57 -3.63 -6.99
N LYS A 102 -8.11 -4.80 -6.62
CA LYS A 102 -9.46 -4.93 -6.02
C LYS A 102 -9.53 -4.44 -4.57
N SER A 103 -8.40 -4.35 -3.86
CA SER A 103 -8.33 -3.81 -2.50
C SER A 103 -7.82 -2.37 -2.45
N MET A 104 -7.89 -1.66 -3.58
CA MET A 104 -7.54 -0.24 -3.67
C MET A 104 -8.56 0.64 -2.93
N GLY A 105 -8.05 1.66 -2.28
CA GLY A 105 -8.81 2.69 -1.60
C GLY A 105 -8.10 4.03 -1.65
N MET A 106 -8.79 5.06 -1.16
CA MET A 106 -8.22 6.37 -0.89
C MET A 106 -8.78 6.87 0.44
N LEU A 107 -8.03 6.63 1.52
CA LEU A 107 -8.42 7.05 2.87
C LEU A 107 -8.55 8.57 2.97
N ASN A 108 -7.74 9.29 2.19
CA ASN A 108 -7.76 10.74 2.13
C ASN A 108 -8.10 11.20 0.71
N LYS A 109 -9.00 12.18 0.61
CA LYS A 109 -9.29 12.83 -0.67
C LYS A 109 -8.05 13.54 -1.22
N PRO A 110 -7.83 13.57 -2.54
CA PRO A 110 -6.78 14.39 -3.14
C PRO A 110 -7.01 15.86 -2.80
N TYR A 111 -5.94 16.59 -2.54
CA TYR A 111 -6.03 18.00 -2.17
C TYR A 111 -4.85 18.83 -2.66
N ILE A 112 -5.06 20.14 -2.74
CA ILE A 112 -4.04 21.13 -3.10
C ILE A 112 -3.75 21.94 -1.82
N HIS A 113 -2.48 22.06 -1.45
CA HIS A 113 -2.09 22.92 -0.33
C HIS A 113 -2.30 24.39 -0.70
N LYS A 114 -2.86 25.16 0.23
CA LYS A 114 -3.01 26.62 0.12
C LYS A 114 -1.65 27.32 0.25
#